data_AF-A0A9Q3L026-F1
#
_entry.id   AF-A0A9Q3L026-F1
#
_cell.length_a   1.000
_cell.length_b   1.000
_cell.length_c   1.000
_cell.angle_alpha   90.00
_cell.angle_beta   90.00
_cell.angle_gamma   90.00
#
_symmetry.space_group_name_H-M   'P 1'
#
loop_
_entity.id
_entity.type
_entity.pdbx_description
1 polymer ?
#
loop_
_entity_poly.entity_id
_entity_poly.type
_entity_poly.pdbx_seq_one_letter_code
_entity_poly.pdbx_strand_id
1 'polypeptide(L)'
;MLRKNRPAFSIGEEPLGKIKGRDIELYLHVERPYPPMLRRPPYPESLETRKEIEKHINELLDMDVIRKIGHNEIVEITTPVLITWNYGNSRL
;
A
#
# COMPACT_ATOMS: atom_id res chain seq x y z
N MET A 1 -9.93 19.68 26.22
CA MET A 1 -10.43 18.42 25.64
C MET A 1 -9.41 17.78 24.68
N LEU A 2 -8.93 18.51 23.65
CA LEU A 2 -7.94 18.02 22.66
C LEU A 2 -6.64 17.44 23.26
N ARG A 3 -6.03 18.05 24.29
CA ARG A 3 -4.79 17.53 24.89
C ARG A 3 -4.94 16.20 25.65
N LYS A 4 -6.10 15.95 26.27
CA LYS A 4 -6.33 14.72 27.06
C LYS A 4 -6.56 13.49 26.17
N ASN A 5 -7.17 13.70 25.01
CA ASN A 5 -7.49 12.63 24.07
C ASN A 5 -6.54 12.63 22.86
N ARG A 6 -5.34 13.22 22.99
CA ARG A 6 -4.33 13.30 21.92
C ARG A 6 -4.12 11.96 21.18
N PRO A 7 -4.00 10.79 21.84
CA PRO A 7 -3.81 9.50 21.14
C PRO A 7 -5.06 9.00 20.40
N ALA A 8 -6.24 9.60 20.62
CA ALA A 8 -7.46 9.25 19.87
C ALA A 8 -7.56 9.99 18.52
N PHE A 9 -6.65 10.93 18.25
CA PHE A 9 -6.59 11.64 16.98
C PHE A 9 -5.50 11.03 16.11
N SER A 10 -5.75 10.94 14.80
CA SER A 10 -4.76 10.56 13.81
C SER A 10 -3.72 11.68 13.64
N ILE A 11 -2.80 11.77 14.60
CA ILE A 11 -1.64 12.67 14.54
C ILE A 11 -0.53 11.85 13.88
N GLY A 12 0.08 12.38 12.82
CA GLY A 12 1.06 11.66 11.98
C GLY A 12 2.37 11.24 12.66
N GLU A 13 2.42 11.26 14.00
CA GLU A 13 3.54 10.79 14.82
C GLU A 13 3.43 9.28 15.15
N GLU A 14 2.23 8.69 15.07
CA GLU A 14 2.00 7.27 15.33
C GLU A 14 1.74 6.50 14.03
N PRO A 15 2.61 5.54 13.64
CA PRO A 15 2.43 4.77 12.42
C PRO A 15 1.24 3.82 12.57
N LEU A 16 0.29 3.91 11.62
CA LEU A 16 -0.93 3.12 11.59
C LEU A 16 -0.65 1.61 11.58
N GLY A 17 0.45 1.18 10.96
CA GLY A 17 0.87 -0.22 10.89
C GLY A 17 1.25 -0.87 12.23
N LYS A 18 1.48 -0.08 13.29
CA LYS A 18 1.89 -0.63 14.60
C LYS A 18 0.75 -1.22 15.44
N ILE A 19 -0.50 -1.18 14.95
CA ILE A 19 -1.64 -1.81 15.62
C ILE A 19 -1.57 -3.33 15.43
N LYS A 20 -1.16 -4.05 16.48
CA LYS A 20 -1.01 -5.51 16.48
C LYS A 20 -2.30 -6.23 16.91
N GLY A 21 -2.45 -7.49 16.51
CA GLY A 21 -3.51 -8.39 17.00
C GLY A 21 -4.84 -8.30 16.25
N ARG A 22 -4.84 -7.72 15.04
CA ARG A 22 -6.00 -7.64 14.13
C ARG A 22 -5.64 -8.18 12.75
N ASP A 23 -4.85 -9.25 12.71
CA ASP A 23 -4.46 -9.89 11.46
C ASP A 23 -5.67 -10.57 10.83
N ILE A 24 -5.77 -10.46 9.50
CA ILE A 24 -6.87 -11.05 8.72
C ILE A 24 -6.28 -12.17 7.86
N GLU A 25 -6.88 -13.35 7.94
CA GLU A 25 -6.59 -14.44 7.01
C GLU A 25 -7.53 -14.32 5.80
N LEU A 26 -6.93 -14.20 4.61
CA LEU A 26 -7.64 -14.15 3.34
C LEU A 26 -7.37 -15.43 2.56
N TYR A 27 -8.45 -16.08 2.11
CA TYR A 27 -8.39 -17.32 1.33
C TYR A 27 -8.84 -17.06 -0.10
N LEU A 28 -8.09 -17.58 -1.07
CA LEU A 28 -8.47 -17.53 -2.48
C LEU A 28 -9.37 -18.72 -2.81
N HIS A 29 -10.38 -18.48 -3.64
CA HIS A 29 -11.24 -19.55 -4.18
C HIS A 29 -10.59 -20.35 -5.33
N VAL A 30 -9.35 -20.01 -5.69
CA VAL A 30 -8.60 -20.64 -6.79
C VAL A 30 -7.30 -21.21 -6.27
N GLU A 31 -6.93 -22.39 -6.79
CA GLU A 31 -5.68 -23.07 -6.46
C GLU A 31 -4.60 -22.79 -7.50
N ARG A 32 -3.36 -23.20 -7.19
CA ARG A 32 -2.24 -23.09 -8.12
C ARG A 32 -2.41 -24.10 -9.28
N PRO A 33 -1.99 -23.76 -10.52
CA PRO A 33 -1.37 -22.49 -10.91
C PRO A 33 -2.40 -21.35 -10.98
N TYR A 34 -2.04 -20.19 -10.42
CA TYR A 34 -2.92 -19.03 -10.42
C TYR A 34 -3.18 -18.49 -11.84
N PRO A 35 -4.38 -17.96 -12.12
CA PRO A 35 -4.69 -17.36 -13.41
C PRO A 35 -3.69 -16.26 -13.79
N PRO A 36 -3.33 -16.12 -15.09
CA PRO A 36 -2.42 -15.06 -15.55
C PRO A 36 -2.87 -13.64 -15.17
N MET A 37 -4.17 -13.43 -14.97
CA MET A 37 -4.75 -12.17 -14.50
C MET A 37 -4.22 -11.73 -13.14
N LEU A 38 -3.78 -12.67 -12.28
CA LEU A 38 -3.17 -12.38 -10.99
C LEU A 38 -1.66 -12.09 -11.11
N ARG A 39 -1.08 -12.09 -12.31
CA ARG A 39 0.35 -11.80 -12.55
C ARG A 39 0.51 -10.73 -13.62
N ARG A 40 -0.17 -9.60 -13.43
CA ARG A 40 -0.12 -8.50 -14.40
C ARG A 40 1.14 -7.66 -14.19
N PRO A 41 1.84 -7.28 -15.26
CA PRO A 41 2.90 -6.28 -15.17
C PRO A 41 2.30 -4.91 -14.81
N PRO A 42 3.11 -3.99 -14.25
CA PRO A 42 2.67 -2.61 -14.06
C PRO A 42 2.34 -1.95 -15.41
N TYR A 43 1.38 -1.03 -15.40
CA TYR A 43 1.10 -0.22 -16.59
C TYR A 43 2.27 0.73 -16.87
N PRO A 44 2.51 1.09 -18.14
CA PRO A 44 3.50 2.12 -18.47
C PRO A 44 3.01 3.48 -17.95
N GLU A 45 3.84 4.12 -17.12
CA GLU A 45 3.51 5.39 -16.47
C GLU A 45 4.42 6.52 -16.94
N SER A 46 3.90 7.74 -16.92
CA SER A 46 4.71 8.95 -17.16
C SER A 46 5.73 9.18 -16.05
N LEU A 47 6.79 9.95 -16.33
CA LEU A 47 7.79 10.31 -15.30
C LEU A 47 7.18 11.09 -14.14
N GLU A 48 6.20 11.96 -14.42
CA GLU A 48 5.48 12.72 -13.41
C GLU A 48 4.63 11.80 -12.53
N THR A 49 3.84 10.92 -13.16
CA THR A 49 3.05 9.91 -12.46
C THR A 49 3.93 9.05 -11.55
N ARG A 50 5.08 8.59 -12.05
CA ARG A 50 5.99 7.75 -11.27
C ARG A 50 6.51 8.45 -10.01
N LYS A 51 6.81 9.75 -10.08
CA LYS A 51 7.26 10.54 -8.93
C LYS A 51 6.17 10.66 -7.87
N GLU A 52 4.93 10.90 -8.28
CA GLU A 52 3.80 10.98 -7.36
C GLU A 52 3.51 9.63 -6.71
N ILE A 53 3.53 8.54 -7.48
CA ILE A 53 3.41 7.18 -6.94
C ILE A 53 4.52 6.92 -5.90
N GLU A 54 5.76 7.26 -6.21
CA GLU A 54 6.90 7.08 -5.31
C GLU A 54 6.74 7.86 -4.00
N LYS A 55 6.24 9.09 -4.06
CA LYS A 55 5.92 9.88 -2.87
C LYS A 55 4.93 9.15 -1.96
N HIS A 56 3.79 8.70 -2.49
CA HIS A 56 2.78 7.98 -1.71
C HIS A 56 3.30 6.64 -1.17
N ILE A 57 4.08 5.90 -1.96
CA ILE A 57 4.72 4.66 -1.49
C ILE A 57 5.64 4.92 -0.30
N ASN A 58 6.45 5.99 -0.35
CA ASN A 58 7.34 6.34 0.76
C ASN A 58 6.54 6.72 2.02
N GLU A 59 5.46 7.49 1.89
CA GLU A 59 4.57 7.80 3.01
C GLU A 59 3.97 6.52 3.64
N LEU A 60 3.53 5.56 2.82
CA LEU A 60 3.00 4.27 3.30
C LEU A 60 4.06 3.39 3.96
N LEU A 61 5.32 3.45 3.49
CA LEU A 61 6.46 2.77 4.12
C LEU A 61 6.75 3.38 5.50
N ASP A 62 6.78 4.72 5.60
CA ASP A 62 7.03 5.42 6.87
C ASP A 62 5.93 5.15 7.92
N MET A 63 4.69 4.97 7.46
CA MET A 63 3.54 4.60 8.29
C MET A 63 3.48 3.10 8.64
N ASP A 64 4.42 2.29 8.15
CA ASP A 64 4.48 0.82 8.34
C ASP A 64 3.22 0.11 7.80
N VAL A 65 2.55 0.71 6.81
CA VAL A 65 1.32 0.14 6.18
C VAL A 65 1.69 -0.86 5.09
N ILE A 66 2.76 -0.58 4.35
CA ILE A 66 3.33 -1.48 3.36
C ILE A 66 4.80 -1.74 3.69
N ARG A 67 5.35 -2.81 3.13
CA ARG A 67 6.76 -3.16 3.27
C ARG A 67 7.38 -3.58 1.95
N LYS A 68 8.70 -3.47 1.86
CA LYS A 68 9.45 -4.13 0.79
C LYS A 68 9.45 -5.64 1.03
N ILE A 69 9.22 -6.40 -0.04
CA ILE A 69 9.38 -7.85 -0.06
C ILE A 69 10.87 -8.18 -0.16
N GLY A 70 11.36 -9.10 0.67
CA GLY A 70 12.76 -9.53 0.71
C GLY A 70 13.17 -10.33 -0.53
N HIS A 71 14.48 -10.42 -0.79
CA HIS A 71 15.01 -11.03 -2.02
C HIS A 71 14.64 -12.53 -2.19
N ASN A 72 14.40 -13.24 -1.08
CA ASN A 72 14.06 -14.66 -1.06
C ASN A 72 12.55 -14.92 -0.91
N GLU A 73 11.72 -13.87 -0.82
CA GLU A 73 10.27 -14.02 -0.70
C GLU A 73 9.63 -14.13 -2.09
N ILE A 74 8.82 -15.17 -2.28
CA ILE A 74 8.15 -15.41 -3.56
C ILE A 74 6.88 -14.56 -3.63
N VAL A 75 6.79 -13.70 -4.64
CA VAL A 75 5.56 -12.96 -4.96
C VAL A 75 4.76 -13.75 -6.00
N GLU A 76 3.63 -14.29 -5.58
CA GLU A 76 2.81 -15.13 -6.46
C GLU A 76 1.77 -14.36 -7.25
N ILE A 77 1.38 -13.20 -6.72
CA ILE A 77 0.31 -12.33 -7.22
C ILE A 77 0.87 -10.92 -7.36
N THR A 78 0.67 -10.32 -8.54
CA THR A 78 1.01 -8.94 -8.84
C THR A 78 -0.17 -8.26 -9.52
N THR A 79 -0.53 -7.09 -8.98
CA THR A 79 -1.56 -6.22 -9.53
C THR A 79 -0.95 -4.87 -9.88
N PRO A 80 -1.27 -4.28 -11.03
CA PRO A 80 -0.79 -2.96 -11.38
C PRO A 80 -1.34 -1.92 -10.40
N VAL A 81 -0.49 -0.97 -10.04
CA VAL A 81 -0.90 0.22 -9.27
C VAL A 81 -1.40 1.26 -10.26
N LEU A 82 -2.50 1.94 -9.90
CA LEU A 82 -3.06 3.04 -10.66
C LEU A 82 -3.05 4.28 -9.78
N ILE A 83 -2.73 5.44 -10.35
CA ILE A 83 -2.89 6.72 -9.67
C ILE A 83 -4.09 7.45 -10.26
N THR A 84 -4.83 8.15 -9.40
CA THR A 84 -5.93 9.02 -9.82
C THR A 84 -5.63 10.46 -9.43
N TRP A 85 -6.23 11.40 -10.13
CA TRP A 85 -6.02 12.83 -9.92
C TRP A 85 -7.33 13.50 -9.52
N ASN A 86 -7.28 14.31 -8.45
CA ASN A 86 -8.43 15.07 -8.00
C ASN A 86 -8.00 16.46 -7.53
N TYR A 87 -8.57 17.51 -8.15
CA TYR A 87 -8.22 18.92 -7.90
C TYR A 87 -6.71 19.19 -7.86
N GLY A 88 -5.96 18.61 -8.81
CA GLY A 88 -4.50 18.77 -8.89
C GLY A 88 -3.69 17.95 -7.88
N ASN A 89 -4.34 17.15 -7.03
CA ASN A 89 -3.67 16.25 -6.10
C ASN A 89 -3.77 14.81 -6.59
N SER A 90 -2.66 14.08 -6.48
CA SER A 90 -2.57 12.68 -6.83
C SER A 90 -3.07 11.80 -5.67
N ARG A 91 -3.65 10.64 -5.99
CA ARG A 91 -4.18 9.66 -5.01
C ARG A 91 -3.88 8.23 -5.48
N LEU A 92 -3.28 7.46 -4.58
CA LEU A 92 -3.19 6.00 -4.69
C LEU A 92 -4.39 5.32 -4.02
#